data_AF-A0A7S0T7R2-F1
#
_entry.id   AF-A0A7S0T7R2-F1
#
_cell.length_a   1.000
_cell.length_b   1.000
_cell.length_c   1.000
_cell.angle_alpha   90.00
_cell.angle_beta   90.00
_cell.angle_gamma   90.00
#
_symmetry.space_group_name_H-M   'P 1'
#
loop_
_entity.id
_entity.type
_entity.pdbx_description
1 polymer ?
#
loop_
_entity_poly.entity_id
_entity_poly.type
_entity_poly.pdbx_seq_one_letter_code
_entity_poly.pdbx_strand_id
1 'polypeptide(L)'
;VWAREQESEQATVAKWTQMSSSDNELYSSSMSSAAENDFLVPWHVPSYSKNRDDRVERASRAGGEWVTWNSTVRLHRYYHVFTRGELDTLVERNFARCSRIVASYFEKSNWALILEKTSALVKRCPPP
;
A
#
# COMPACT_ATOMS: atom_id res chain seq x y z
N VAL A 1 -0.92 -23.29 -18.30
CA VAL A 1 0.11 -22.24 -18.47
C VAL A 1 0.15 -21.40 -17.20
N TRP A 2 0.68 -21.90 -16.07
CA TRP A 2 0.52 -21.30 -14.73
C TRP A 2 1.87 -21.12 -13.99
N ALA A 3 2.87 -20.57 -14.68
CA ALA A 3 4.17 -20.28 -14.06
C ALA A 3 4.78 -18.99 -14.62
N ARG A 4 3.96 -17.94 -14.81
CA ARG A 4 4.41 -16.62 -15.29
C ARG A 4 3.99 -15.45 -14.40
N GLU A 5 3.20 -15.67 -13.36
CA GLU A 5 2.60 -14.55 -12.59
C GLU A 5 3.63 -13.79 -11.76
N GLN A 6 4.61 -14.46 -11.14
CA GLN A 6 5.55 -13.79 -10.23
C GLN A 6 6.64 -12.96 -10.93
N GLU A 7 7.11 -13.36 -12.12
CA GLU A 7 8.13 -12.60 -12.87
C GLU A 7 7.58 -11.29 -13.45
N SER A 8 6.28 -11.26 -13.79
CA SER A 8 5.61 -10.06 -14.31
C SER A 8 5.45 -8.96 -13.25
N GLU A 9 5.36 -9.37 -11.99
CA GLU A 9 5.20 -8.48 -10.84
C GLU A 9 6.53 -7.84 -10.46
N GLN A 10 7.63 -8.59 -10.48
CA GLN A 10 8.98 -8.05 -10.24
C GLN A 10 9.34 -6.95 -11.25
N ALA A 11 8.97 -7.11 -12.53
CA ALA A 11 9.19 -6.09 -13.55
C ALA A 11 8.35 -4.81 -13.34
N THR A 12 7.21 -4.93 -12.65
CA THR A 12 6.37 -3.78 -12.30
C THR A 12 6.91 -3.07 -11.07
N VAL A 13 7.25 -3.83 -10.02
CA VAL A 13 7.82 -3.32 -8.77
C VAL A 13 9.21 -2.70 -8.99
N ALA A 14 10.00 -3.23 -9.93
CA ALA A 14 11.31 -2.65 -10.30
C ALA A 14 11.23 -1.21 -10.87
N LYS A 15 10.05 -0.75 -11.28
CA LYS A 15 9.83 0.64 -11.74
C LYS A 15 9.49 1.59 -10.59
N TRP A 16 9.25 1.06 -9.39
CA TRP A 16 8.87 1.83 -8.22
C TRP A 16 10.10 2.15 -7.38
N THR A 17 10.04 3.26 -6.65
CA THR A 17 11.14 3.66 -5.76
C THR A 17 11.00 2.90 -4.46
N GLN A 18 11.92 1.97 -4.17
CA GLN A 18 11.97 1.26 -2.89
C GLN A 18 12.40 2.20 -1.76
N MET A 19 11.73 2.11 -0.61
CA MET A 19 12.01 2.97 0.54
C MET A 19 13.15 2.39 1.37
N SER A 20 14.13 3.21 1.73
CA SER A 20 15.25 2.74 2.57
C SER A 20 14.85 2.72 4.04
N SER A 21 15.41 1.79 4.84
CA SER A 21 15.15 1.71 6.28
C SER A 21 15.52 2.99 7.03
N SER A 22 16.44 3.81 6.50
CA SER A 22 16.85 5.11 7.02
C SER A 22 15.79 6.21 6.85
N ASP A 23 14.86 6.08 5.89
CA ASP A 23 13.73 7.00 5.74
C ASP A 23 12.56 6.65 6.67
N ASN A 24 12.67 5.54 7.41
CA ASN A 24 11.64 4.98 8.29
C ASN A 24 11.96 5.20 9.79
N GLU A 25 12.48 6.39 10.13
CA GLU A 25 12.88 6.73 11.51
C GLU A 25 11.70 6.85 12.49
N LEU A 26 10.44 6.89 12.01
CA LEU A 26 9.27 7.11 12.86
C LEU A 26 8.54 5.82 13.33
N TYR A 27 8.90 4.64 12.82
CA TYR A 27 8.27 3.35 13.19
C TYR A 27 9.29 2.21 13.48
N SER A 28 10.58 2.54 13.56
CA SER A 28 11.67 1.57 13.67
C SER A 28 11.97 1.13 15.10
N SER A 29 11.22 0.15 15.61
CA SER A 29 11.74 -0.70 16.71
C SER A 29 11.37 -2.18 16.61
N SER A 30 10.65 -2.64 15.57
CA SER A 30 10.35 -4.10 15.48
C SER A 30 10.27 -4.74 14.09
N MET A 31 10.41 -4.02 12.98
CA MET A 31 10.26 -4.61 11.63
C MET A 31 11.27 -4.06 10.63
N SER A 32 12.54 -4.46 10.77
CA SER A 32 13.58 -4.15 9.79
C SER A 32 13.34 -4.79 8.41
N SER A 33 12.51 -5.84 8.32
CA SER A 33 12.14 -6.51 7.06
C SER A 33 10.97 -5.86 6.31
N ALA A 34 10.19 -4.97 6.96
CA ALA A 34 9.04 -4.35 6.31
C ALA A 34 9.46 -3.31 5.25
N ALA A 35 10.58 -2.62 5.49
CA ALA A 35 11.12 -1.62 4.57
C ALA A 35 11.50 -2.22 3.20
N GLU A 36 11.85 -3.51 3.13
CA GLU A 36 12.17 -4.17 1.86
C GLU A 36 10.96 -4.23 0.91
N ASN A 37 9.74 -4.18 1.46
CA ASN A 37 8.49 -4.26 0.70
C ASN A 37 7.74 -2.94 0.60
N ASP A 38 8.38 -1.83 0.99
CA ASP A 38 7.80 -0.49 0.97
C ASP A 38 8.22 0.27 -0.29
N PHE A 39 7.24 0.77 -1.04
CA PHE A 39 7.45 1.40 -2.34
C PHE A 39 6.71 2.73 -2.46
N LEU A 40 7.36 3.68 -3.12
CA LEU A 40 6.79 4.94 -3.57
C LEU A 40 6.49 4.87 -5.07
N VAL A 41 5.19 4.96 -5.40
CA VAL A 41 4.70 4.88 -6.77
C VAL A 41 4.34 6.28 -7.27
N PRO A 42 4.96 6.76 -8.36
CA PRO A 42 4.63 8.05 -8.93
C PRO A 42 3.16 8.16 -9.34
N TRP A 43 2.48 9.21 -8.86
CA TRP A 43 1.11 9.55 -9.20
C TRP A 43 1.06 10.98 -9.75
N HIS A 44 0.66 11.11 -11.02
CA HIS A 44 0.60 12.38 -11.70
C HIS A 44 -0.81 12.95 -11.67
N VAL A 45 -0.95 14.18 -11.16
CA VAL A 45 -2.20 14.94 -11.17
C VAL A 45 -2.15 15.88 -12.37
N PRO A 46 -2.91 15.62 -13.44
CA PRO A 46 -2.78 16.39 -14.67
C PRO A 46 -3.41 17.78 -14.55
N SER A 47 -2.72 18.79 -15.07
CA SER A 47 -3.23 20.16 -15.16
C SER A 47 -4.00 20.37 -16.48
N TYR A 48 -5.01 19.53 -16.76
CA TYR A 48 -5.80 19.62 -18.00
C TYR A 48 -7.19 20.24 -17.82
N SER A 49 -7.41 21.02 -16.77
CA SER A 49 -8.74 21.60 -16.53
C SER A 49 -8.80 23.06 -16.98
N LYS A 50 -9.71 23.33 -17.93
CA LYS A 50 -10.17 24.69 -18.28
C LYS A 50 -10.95 25.36 -17.14
N ASN A 51 -11.37 24.59 -16.13
CA ASN A 51 -11.92 25.08 -14.88
C ASN A 51 -10.85 25.04 -13.79
N ARG A 52 -10.94 25.92 -12.78
CA ARG A 52 -10.10 25.86 -11.57
C ARG A 52 -10.30 24.51 -10.86
N ASP A 53 -9.50 23.51 -11.24
CA ASP A 53 -9.46 22.23 -10.56
C ASP A 53 -8.53 22.37 -9.35
N ASP A 54 -9.11 22.29 -8.17
CA ASP A 54 -8.41 22.38 -6.90
C ASP A 54 -7.43 21.22 -6.67
N ARG A 55 -7.49 20.15 -7.49
CA ARG A 55 -6.62 18.98 -7.39
C ARG A 55 -5.15 19.31 -7.58
N VAL A 56 -4.82 20.17 -8.56
CA VAL A 56 -3.43 20.60 -8.81
C VAL A 56 -2.92 21.41 -7.63
N GLU A 57 -3.72 22.34 -7.13
CA GLU A 57 -3.36 23.18 -5.99
C GLU A 57 -3.19 22.36 -4.70
N ARG A 58 -4.11 21.41 -4.44
CA ARG A 58 -4.00 20.47 -3.32
C ARG A 58 -2.76 19.58 -3.44
N ALA A 59 -2.46 19.09 -4.64
CA ALA A 59 -1.27 18.28 -4.88
C ALA A 59 0.02 19.07 -4.60
N SER A 60 0.10 20.32 -5.04
CA SER A 60 1.23 21.19 -4.74
C SER A 60 1.36 21.48 -3.24
N ARG A 61 0.25 21.77 -2.55
CA ARG A 61 0.24 21.96 -1.08
C ARG A 61 0.67 20.70 -0.31
N ALA A 62 0.41 19.52 -0.85
CA ALA A 62 0.83 18.24 -0.28
C ALA A 62 2.32 17.91 -0.57
N GLY A 63 3.09 18.86 -1.11
CA GLY A 63 4.51 18.67 -1.43
C GLY A 63 4.77 18.04 -2.80
N GLY A 64 3.77 18.04 -3.70
CA GLY A 64 3.93 17.54 -5.06
C GLY A 64 4.86 18.41 -5.90
N GLU A 65 5.63 17.75 -6.78
CA GLU A 65 6.60 18.39 -7.67
C GLU A 65 5.96 18.71 -9.03
N TRP A 66 6.11 19.94 -9.52
CA TRP A 66 5.64 20.29 -10.86
C TRP A 66 6.53 19.66 -11.94
N VAL A 67 5.90 18.88 -12.83
CA VAL A 67 6.56 18.21 -13.94
C VAL A 67 6.23 18.94 -15.24
N THR A 68 7.23 19.63 -15.80
CA THR A 68 7.06 20.56 -16.92
C THR A 68 6.70 19.87 -18.23
N TRP A 69 7.31 18.72 -18.54
CA TRP A 69 7.15 18.04 -19.83
C TRP A 69 5.75 17.43 -20.05
N ASN A 70 5.02 17.12 -18.98
CA ASN A 70 3.67 16.56 -19.03
C ASN A 70 2.60 17.50 -18.42
N SER A 71 2.99 18.68 -17.94
CA SER A 71 2.10 19.65 -17.29
C SER A 71 1.27 19.01 -16.17
N THR A 72 1.94 18.28 -15.27
CA THR A 72 1.30 17.61 -14.13
C THR A 72 2.01 17.94 -12.83
N VAL A 73 1.35 17.73 -11.69
CA VAL A 73 2.01 17.67 -10.38
C VAL A 73 2.22 16.21 -10.01
N ARG A 74 3.48 15.81 -9.79
CA ARG A 74 3.87 14.45 -9.38
C ARG A 74 3.90 14.35 -7.86
N LEU A 75 3.12 13.43 -7.34
CA LEU A 75 3.17 12.95 -5.96
C LEU A 75 3.66 11.51 -5.96
N HIS A 76 3.91 10.97 -4.77
CA HIS A 76 4.13 9.54 -4.60
C HIS A 76 3.05 8.96 -3.70
N ARG A 77 2.55 7.78 -4.06
CA ARG A 77 1.70 6.96 -3.20
C ARG A 77 2.56 5.90 -2.54
N TYR A 78 2.38 5.75 -1.24
CA TYR A 78 3.00 4.67 -0.49
C TYR A 78 2.23 3.37 -0.69
N TYR A 79 2.95 2.31 -1.01
CA TYR A 79 2.45 0.94 -1.12
C TYR A 79 3.36 0.01 -0.32
N HIS A 80 2.75 -0.90 0.43
CA HIS A 80 3.43 -2.03 1.04
C HIS A 80 3.03 -3.30 0.27
N VAL A 81 4.00 -4.02 -0.27
CA VAL A 81 3.78 -5.25 -1.06
C VAL A 81 3.87 -6.45 -0.14
N PHE A 82 2.72 -6.93 0.32
CA PHE A 82 2.65 -8.09 1.20
C PHE A 82 3.29 -9.33 0.57
N THR A 83 4.09 -10.02 1.36
CA THR A 83 4.61 -11.35 1.05
C THR A 83 3.63 -12.43 1.52
N ARG A 84 3.84 -13.66 1.04
CA ARG A 84 2.96 -14.79 1.39
C ARG A 84 2.91 -15.00 2.90
N GLY A 85 1.70 -14.96 3.47
CA GLY A 85 1.48 -15.17 4.90
C GLY A 85 1.71 -13.95 5.79
N GLU A 86 2.25 -12.85 5.25
CA GLU A 86 2.46 -11.61 5.99
C GLU A 86 1.13 -10.96 6.37
N LEU A 87 0.20 -10.91 5.43
CA LEU A 87 -1.15 -10.38 5.66
C LEU A 87 -1.92 -11.22 6.68
N ASP A 88 -1.82 -12.55 6.61
CA ASP A 88 -2.41 -13.48 7.57
C ASP A 88 -1.87 -13.21 8.98
N THR A 89 -0.54 -13.13 9.12
CA THR A 89 0.13 -12.84 10.40
C THR A 89 -0.27 -11.48 10.96
N LEU A 90 -0.37 -10.46 10.11
CA LEU A 90 -0.80 -9.11 10.50
C LEU A 90 -2.22 -9.14 11.05
N VAL A 91 -3.13 -9.88 10.41
CA VAL A 91 -4.53 -9.98 10.86
C VAL A 91 -4.64 -10.79 12.15
N GLU A 92 -3.96 -11.93 12.25
CA GLU A 92 -3.98 -12.74 13.47
C GLU A 92 -3.41 -11.96 14.67
N ARG A 93 -2.31 -11.24 14.48
CA ARG A 93 -1.69 -10.46 15.55
C ARG A 93 -2.61 -9.35 16.08
N ASN A 94 -3.34 -8.66 15.20
CA ASN A 94 -4.10 -7.47 15.57
C ASN A 94 -5.60 -7.72 15.79
N PHE A 95 -6.17 -8.74 15.14
CA PHE A 95 -7.62 -8.96 15.08
C PHE A 95 -8.07 -10.37 15.49
N ALA A 96 -7.18 -11.25 15.98
CA ALA A 96 -7.56 -12.60 16.45
C ALA A 96 -8.63 -12.62 17.56
N ARG A 97 -8.81 -11.50 18.28
CA ARG A 97 -9.84 -11.39 19.34
C ARG A 97 -11.26 -11.23 18.80
N CYS A 98 -11.43 -10.68 17.60
CA CYS A 98 -12.77 -10.43 17.04
C CYS A 98 -12.97 -10.84 15.59
N SER A 99 -11.98 -11.53 15.01
CA SER A 99 -12.09 -12.13 13.69
C SER A 99 -11.34 -13.46 13.62
N ARG A 100 -11.76 -14.30 12.70
CA ARG A 100 -11.11 -15.56 12.34
C ARG A 100 -10.90 -15.58 10.83
N ILE A 101 -9.70 -15.95 10.39
CA ILE A 101 -9.43 -16.16 8.96
C ILE A 101 -10.16 -17.44 8.52
N VAL A 102 -11.05 -17.31 7.53
CA VAL A 102 -11.79 -18.43 6.92
C VAL A 102 -11.05 -18.93 5.68
N ALA A 103 -10.48 -18.02 4.90
CA ALA A 103 -9.71 -18.34 3.71
C ALA A 103 -8.64 -17.29 3.46
N SER A 104 -7.53 -17.74 2.86
CA SER A 104 -6.43 -16.92 2.38
C SER A 104 -6.09 -17.35 0.97
N TYR A 105 -6.04 -16.40 0.04
CA TYR A 105 -5.81 -16.68 -1.38
C TYR A 105 -5.10 -15.52 -2.07
N PHE A 106 -4.55 -15.84 -3.24
CA PHE A 106 -3.87 -14.91 -4.11
C PHE A 106 -4.58 -14.88 -5.46
N GLU A 107 -5.01 -13.70 -5.90
CA GLU A 107 -5.64 -13.51 -7.21
C GLU A 107 -5.13 -12.22 -7.86
N LYS A 108 -4.66 -12.32 -9.12
CA LYS A 108 -4.25 -11.19 -9.95
C LYS A 108 -3.33 -10.20 -9.22
N SER A 109 -2.23 -10.70 -8.65
CA SER A 109 -1.22 -9.87 -7.95
C SER A 109 -1.69 -9.27 -6.63
N ASN A 110 -2.73 -9.83 -6.01
CA ASN A 110 -3.24 -9.36 -4.72
C ASN A 110 -3.41 -10.52 -3.73
N TRP A 111 -2.98 -10.30 -2.49
CA TRP A 111 -3.34 -11.14 -1.35
C TRP A 111 -4.71 -10.72 -0.82
N ALA A 112 -5.58 -11.70 -0.57
CA ALA A 112 -6.91 -11.47 -0.04
C ALA A 112 -7.26 -12.49 1.04
N LEU A 113 -7.96 -12.02 2.07
CA LEU A 113 -8.44 -12.82 3.19
C LEU A 113 -9.98 -12.73 3.28
N ILE A 114 -10.63 -13.85 3.57
CA ILE A 114 -12.02 -13.85 4.04
C ILE A 114 -12.00 -13.99 5.55
N LEU A 115 -12.57 -13.01 6.24
CA LEU A 115 -12.63 -12.96 7.70
C LEU A 115 -14.07 -13.19 8.17
N GLU A 116 -14.23 -14.07 9.16
CA GLU A 116 -15.47 -14.21 9.92
C GLU A 116 -15.35 -13.39 11.20
N LYS A 117 -16.36 -12.55 11.48
CA LYS A 117 -16.45 -11.83 12.74
C LYS A 117 -16.82 -12.80 13.86
N THR A 118 -15.92 -13.00 14.81
CA THR A 118 -16.21 -13.81 16.00
C THR A 118 -16.86 -12.92 17.05
N SER A 119 -18.01 -13.34 17.58
CA SER A 119 -18.86 -12.60 18.53
C SER A 119 -18.25 -12.39 19.92
N ALA A 120 -16.96 -12.69 20.10
CA ALA A 120 -16.25 -12.49 21.36
C ALA A 120 -15.96 -11.00 21.60
N LEU A 121 -16.87 -10.36 22.33
CA LEU A 121 -16.70 -9.05 22.98
C LEU A 121 -16.47 -7.86 22.04
N VAL A 122 -17.54 -7.45 21.35
CA VAL A 122 -17.70 -6.24 20.52
C VAL A 122 -17.20 -4.93 21.17
N LYS A 123 -16.98 -4.89 22.49
CA LYS A 123 -16.58 -3.68 23.23
C LYS A 123 -15.10 -3.28 23.10
N ARG A 124 -14.26 -4.04 22.39
CA ARG A 124 -12.80 -3.75 22.28
C ARG A 124 -12.22 -3.79 20.86
N CYS A 125 -13.00 -3.98 19.80
CA CYS A 125 -12.44 -3.81 18.45
C CYS A 125 -12.22 -2.29 18.20
N PRO A 126 -11.10 -1.88 17.59
CA PRO A 126 -10.90 -0.50 17.18
C PRO A 126 -12.06 -0.04 16.27
N PRO A 127 -12.55 1.20 16.40
CA PRO A 127 -13.52 1.74 15.46
C PRO A 127 -12.92 1.83 14.04
N PRO A 128 -13.77 1.81 13.00
CA PRO A 128 -13.36 2.01 11.61
C PRO A 128 -12.76 3.40 11.36
#